data_AF-A0A0V1CB09-F1
#
_entry.id   AF-A0A0V1CB09-F1
#
_cell.length_a   1.000
_cell.length_b   1.000
_cell.length_c   1.000
_cell.angle_alpha   90.00
_cell.angle_beta   90.00
_cell.angle_gamma   90.00
#
_symmetry.space_group_name_H-M   'P 1'
#
loop_
_entity.id
_entity.type
_entity.pdbx_description
1 polymer ?
#
loop_
_entity_poly.entity_id
_entity_poly.type
_entity_poly.pdbx_seq_one_letter_code
_entity_poly.pdbx_strand_id
1 'polypeptide(L)'
;MADITELRFVTNRGGSTSLVSQGRTYKLRYTNKQRKHWVCSKVCAKCTGREGCKGVIWTNLDVTYVITQKDHIESCPVDEHLAYKMEKKA
;
A
#
# COMPACT_ATOMS: atom_id res chain seq x y z
N MET A 1 -13.72 5.65 16.25
CA MET A 1 -13.80 4.47 15.36
C MET A 1 -12.72 4.65 14.32
N ALA A 2 -11.78 3.72 14.19
CA ALA A 2 -10.83 3.79 13.09
C ALA A 2 -11.63 3.60 11.80
N ASP A 3 -11.55 4.58 10.90
CA ASP A 3 -12.23 4.57 9.62
C ASP A 3 -12.09 3.20 8.96
N ILE A 4 -13.20 2.70 8.43
CA ILE A 4 -13.23 1.53 7.56
C ILE A 4 -12.49 1.95 6.30
N THR A 5 -11.17 1.93 6.37
CA THR A 5 -10.31 2.08 5.21
C THR A 5 -10.75 1.01 4.25
N GLU A 6 -11.13 1.36 3.02
CA GLU A 6 -11.62 0.38 2.04
C GLU A 6 -10.57 -0.72 1.81
N LEU A 7 -10.74 -1.85 2.49
CA LEU A 7 -9.92 -3.05 2.37
C LEU A 7 -10.52 -3.92 1.27
N ARG A 8 -9.79 -4.04 0.16
CA ARG A 8 -10.22 -4.86 -0.99
C ARG A 8 -9.21 -5.95 -1.26
N PHE A 9 -9.67 -7.19 -1.48
CA PHE A 9 -8.77 -8.26 -1.88
C PHE A 9 -8.63 -8.34 -3.39
N VAL A 10 -7.41 -8.58 -3.86
CA VAL A 10 -7.10 -8.81 -5.26
C VAL A 10 -6.33 -10.12 -5.39
N THR A 11 -6.84 -11.03 -6.20
CA THR A 11 -6.16 -12.28 -6.56
C THR A 11 -5.20 -12.01 -7.71
N ASN A 12 -3.92 -12.30 -7.50
CA ASN A 12 -2.91 -12.22 -8.56
C ASN A 12 -2.97 -13.46 -9.46
N ARG A 13 -2.44 -13.36 -10.69
CA ARG A 13 -2.38 -14.47 -11.67
C ARG A 13 -1.71 -15.75 -11.15
N GLY A 14 -0.89 -15.65 -10.10
CA GLY A 14 -0.24 -16.79 -9.42
C GLY A 14 -0.99 -17.32 -8.19
N GLY A 15 -2.28 -17.00 -8.00
CA GLY A 15 -3.11 -17.48 -6.88
C GLY A 15 -2.86 -16.80 -5.53
N SER A 16 -1.89 -15.89 -5.44
CA SER A 16 -1.64 -15.11 -4.21
C SER A 16 -2.64 -13.97 -4.03
N THR A 17 -3.15 -13.80 -2.82
CA THR A 17 -4.05 -12.70 -2.46
C THR A 17 -3.26 -11.48 -1.99
N SER A 18 -3.55 -10.33 -2.56
CA SER A 18 -3.06 -9.02 -2.13
C SER A 18 -4.19 -8.21 -1.51
N LEU A 19 -3.83 -7.36 -0.55
CA LEU A 19 -4.75 -6.42 0.10
C LEU A 19 -4.57 -5.05 -0.55
N VAL A 20 -5.64 -4.42 -1.00
CA VAL A 20 -5.64 -3.05 -1.49
C VAL A 20 -6.24 -2.15 -0.42
N SER A 21 -5.54 -1.08 -0.10
CA SER A 21 -5.96 -0.06 0.86
C SER A 21 -5.47 1.30 0.37
N GLN A 22 -6.36 2.30 0.34
CA GLN A 22 -6.05 3.68 -0.08
C GLN A 22 -5.37 3.82 -1.47
N GLY A 23 -5.64 2.89 -2.38
CA GLY A 23 -5.03 2.84 -3.72
C GLY A 23 -3.60 2.27 -3.74
N ARG A 24 -3.17 1.60 -2.67
CA ARG A 24 -1.90 0.88 -2.56
C ARG A 24 -2.18 -0.61 -2.46
N THR A 25 -1.35 -1.42 -3.12
CA THR A 25 -1.43 -2.89 -3.04
C THR A 25 -0.39 -3.40 -2.05
N TYR A 26 -0.80 -4.23 -1.11
CA TYR A 26 0.01 -4.84 -0.08
C TYR A 26 0.03 -6.36 -0.26
N LYS A 27 1.21 -6.96 -0.05
CA LYS A 27 1.41 -8.40 -0.08
C LYS A 27 1.46 -8.95 1.34
N LEU A 28 0.77 -10.06 1.56
CA LEU A 28 0.87 -10.79 2.83
C LEU A 28 2.30 -11.30 2.99
N ARG A 29 2.95 -10.98 4.12
CA ARG A 29 4.28 -11.50 4.46
C ARG A 29 4.21 -12.68 5.40
N TYR A 30 3.38 -12.56 6.43
CA TYR A 30 3.10 -13.65 7.35
C TYR A 30 1.80 -13.42 8.09
N THR A 31 1.23 -14.52 8.58
CA THR A 31 0.07 -14.53 9.48
C THR A 31 0.56 -15.01 10.84
N ASN A 32 0.27 -14.27 11.90
CA ASN A 32 0.48 -14.73 13.27
C ASN A 32 -0.86 -15.22 13.87
N LYS A 33 -0.87 -15.66 15.12
CA LYS A 33 -2.08 -16.23 15.76
C LYS A 33 -3.27 -15.26 15.88
N GLN A 34 -3.06 -13.96 15.75
CA GLN A 34 -4.09 -12.94 16.01
C GLN A 34 -4.24 -11.91 14.87
N ARG A 35 -3.26 -11.81 13.97
CA ARG A 35 -3.08 -10.70 13.04
C ARG A 35 -2.36 -11.13 11.77
N LYS A 36 -2.56 -10.38 10.70
CA LYS A 36 -1.84 -10.53 9.43
C LYS A 36 -0.92 -9.34 9.17
N HIS A 37 0.29 -9.63 8.70
CA HIS A 37 1.31 -8.65 8.33
C HIS A 37 1.29 -8.40 6.82
N TRP A 38 1.05 -7.16 6.43
CA TRP A 38 0.97 -6.75 5.03
C TRP A 38 2.01 -5.69 4.74
N VAL A 39 2.79 -5.89 3.68
CA VAL A 39 3.82 -4.94 3.25
C VAL A 39 3.48 -4.42 1.87
N CYS A 40 3.59 -3.11 1.69
CA CYS A 40 3.31 -2.45 0.44
C CYS A 40 4.16 -3.04 -0.68
N SER A 41 3.53 -3.26 -1.82
CA SER A 41 4.20 -3.67 -3.04
C SER A 41 5.08 -2.52 -3.54
N LYS A 42 6.28 -2.86 -4.03
CA LYS A 42 7.19 -1.88 -4.67
C LYS A 42 6.49 -1.13 -5.80
N VAL A 43 5.59 -1.81 -6.52
CA VAL A 43 4.73 -1.21 -7.53
C VAL A 43 3.50 -0.66 -6.82
N CYS A 44 3.56 0.62 -6.48
CA CYS A 44 2.46 1.39 -5.91
C CYS A 44 2.22 2.56 -6.86
N ALA A 45 0.99 2.69 -7.38
CA ALA A 45 0.66 3.74 -8.35
C ALA A 45 0.87 5.16 -7.79
N LYS A 46 0.77 5.31 -6.45
CA LYS A 46 1.03 6.55 -5.72
C LYS A 46 2.49 6.75 -5.29
N CYS A 47 3.37 5.78 -5.54
CA CYS A 47 4.74 5.79 -5.05
C CYS A 47 5.65 6.13 -6.23
N THR A 48 5.92 7.42 -6.40
CA THR A 48 6.68 8.00 -7.52
C THR A 48 8.19 8.09 -7.25
N GLY A 49 8.66 7.72 -6.05
CA GLY A 49 10.07 7.79 -5.66
C GLY A 49 10.88 6.51 -5.92
N ARG A 50 12.21 6.68 -6.14
CA ARG A 50 13.18 5.58 -6.31
C ARG A 50 13.28 4.63 -5.11
N GLU A 51 12.87 5.06 -3.93
CA GLU A 51 12.94 4.26 -2.70
C GLU A 51 11.81 3.24 -2.56
N GLY A 52 10.78 3.30 -3.41
CA GLY A 52 9.64 2.38 -3.36
C GLY A 52 8.75 2.57 -2.12
N CYS A 53 7.64 1.83 -2.08
CA CYS A 53 6.66 1.95 -1.01
C CYS A 53 7.14 1.23 0.27
N LYS A 54 7.27 1.97 1.38
CA LYS A 54 7.63 1.43 2.71
C LYS A 54 6.42 1.20 3.64
N GLY A 55 5.19 1.27 3.11
CA GLY A 55 3.97 1.12 3.89
C GLY A 55 3.79 -0.28 4.48
N VAL A 56 3.33 -0.35 5.73
CA VAL A 56 3.02 -1.60 6.44
C VAL A 56 1.65 -1.52 7.07
N ILE A 57 0.85 -2.57 6.93
CA ILE A 57 -0.48 -2.70 7.54
C ILE A 57 -0.53 -3.99 8.37
N TRP A 58 -1.12 -3.86 9.55
CA TRP A 58 -1.51 -4.97 10.41
C TRP A 58 -3.02 -5.06 10.47
N THR A 59 -3.58 -6.22 10.16
CA THR A 59 -5.04 -6.46 10.21
C THR A 59 -5.34 -7.62 11.15
N ASN A 60 -6.60 -7.79 11.53
CA ASN A 60 -7.06 -9.05 12.12
C ASN A 60 -6.97 -10.20 11.09
N LEU A 61 -7.22 -11.43 11.55
CA LEU A 61 -7.15 -12.63 10.70
C LEU A 61 -8.09 -12.56 9.51
N ASP A 62 -9.31 -12.07 9.72
CA ASP A 62 -10.36 -11.96 8.69
C ASP A 62 -10.24 -10.70 7.85
N VAL A 63 -9.27 -9.83 8.16
CA VAL A 63 -8.99 -8.59 7.41
C VAL A 63 -10.22 -7.67 7.33
N THR A 64 -11.04 -7.69 8.37
CA THR A 64 -12.23 -6.84 8.47
C THR A 64 -11.90 -5.44 9.00
N TYR A 65 -10.77 -5.28 9.70
CA TYR A 65 -10.29 -3.97 10.13
C TYR A 65 -8.77 -3.89 10.21
N VAL A 66 -8.26 -2.67 10.11
CA VAL A 66 -6.85 -2.34 10.31
C VAL A 66 -6.58 -2.11 11.80
N ILE A 67 -5.63 -2.87 12.35
CA ILE A 67 -5.16 -2.73 13.73
C ILE A 67 -4.11 -1.62 13.82
N THR A 68 -3.18 -1.59 12.86
CA THR A 68 -2.14 -0.56 12.80
C THR A 68 -1.71 -0.35 11.37
N GLN A 69 -1.54 0.91 10.98
CA GLN A 69 -1.01 1.31 9.69
C GLN A 69 0.21 2.19 9.92
N LYS A 70 1.36 1.77 9.39
CA LYS A 70 2.58 2.58 9.34
C LYS A 70 2.87 2.88 7.87
N ASP A 71 2.39 4.02 7.41
CA ASP A 71 2.83 4.54 6.14
C ASP A 71 4.00 5.48 6.38
N HIS A 72 5.14 5.20 5.77
CA HIS A 72 6.22 6.18 5.63
C HIS A 72 5.76 7.20 4.59
N ILE A 73 4.79 8.04 4.95
CA ILE A 73 4.40 9.21 4.15
C ILE A 73 5.40 10.31 4.51
N GLU A 74 6.67 10.11 4.20
CA GLU A 74 7.38 11.27 3.68
C GLU A 74 6.69 11.50 2.35
N SER A 75 5.97 12.63 2.24
CA SER A 75 5.47 13.16 0.98
C SER A 75 6.49 12.78 -0.08
N CYS A 76 6.19 11.80 -0.95
CA CYS A 76 7.11 11.44 -2.02
C CYS A 76 7.36 12.77 -2.73
N PRO A 77 8.57 13.35 -2.70
CA PRO A 77 8.81 14.54 -3.48
C PRO A 77 8.45 14.10 -4.89
N VAL A 78 7.46 14.76 -5.48
CA VAL A 78 7.24 14.62 -6.91
C VAL A 78 8.61 14.88 -7.50
N ASP A 79 9.17 13.88 -8.17
CA ASP A 79 10.45 14.04 -8.85
C ASP A 79 10.32 15.31 -9.68
N GLU A 80 11.06 16.36 -9.31
CA GLU A 80 10.87 17.72 -9.82
C GLU A 80 11.01 17.73 -11.36
N HIS A 81 11.79 16.78 -11.88
CA HIS A 81 11.99 16.55 -13.29
C HIS A 81 10.77 15.86 -13.97
N LEU A 82 9.98 15.08 -13.24
CA LEU A 82 8.69 14.53 -13.69
C LEU A 82 7.57 15.58 -13.64
N ALA A 83 7.53 16.44 -12.60
CA ALA A 83 6.61 17.58 -12.54
C ALA A 83 6.80 18.51 -13.74
N TYR A 84 8.04 18.94 -13.98
CA TYR A 84 8.40 19.80 -15.10
C TYR A 84 7.98 19.22 -16.47
N LYS A 85 8.11 17.91 -16.66
CA LYS A 85 7.70 17.23 -17.89
C LYS A 85 6.19 17.18 -18.11
N MET A 86 5.39 17.19 -17.04
CA MET A 86 3.93 17.21 -17.14
C MET A 86 3.42 18.63 -17.40
N GLU A 87 4.04 19.65 -16.79
CA GLU A 87 3.70 21.07 -17.03
C GLU A 87 4.09 21.54 -18.44
N LYS A 88 5.16 20.99 -19.02
CA LYS A 88 5.61 21.32 -20.39
C LYS A 88 4.88 20.57 -21.51
N LYS A 89 3.97 19.65 -21.17
CA LYS A 89 3.14 18.89 -22.13
C LYS A 89 1.69 19.41 -22.20
N ALA A 90 1.42 20.59 -21.67
CA ALA A 90 0.16 21.32 -21.86
C ALA A 90 0.24 22.25 -23.08
#